data_AF-F9RN96-F1
#
_entry.id   AF-F9RN96-F1
#
_cell.length_a   1.000
_cell.length_b   1.000
_cell.length_c   1.000
_cell.angle_alpha   90.00
_cell.angle_beta   90.00
_cell.angle_gamma   90.00
#
_symmetry.space_group_name_H-M   'P 1'
#
loop_
_entity.id
_entity.type
_entity.pdbx_description
1 polymer ?
#
loop_
_entity_poly.entity_id
_entity_poly.type
_entity_poly.pdbx_seq_one_letter_code
_entity_poly.pdbx_strand_id
1 'polypeptide(L)'
;MRQLVILSLVAVVAGCSSPDYNGQGEYFELQNVNVIERDLSLFKPTQLLSTASVKSSIQNGQKSKAPTTTFIVRHGERYQSALIRWLNNAGYQNVAWSMGETRLAAMDTTPQNALTYSGSLKQAVSELSSELGFPIHVTTDEKNKVAGIYDFDGGARITHVKGKSIKEVTERIVKAYGLRWDASSGLSRSWIAPNDYQFGADYYLLTARDDIDTALTIVLEDYPVYSSIVESTGQVIIQEDL
;
A
#
# COMPACT_ATOMS: atom_id res chain seq x y z
N MET A 1 6.21 72.46 17.69
CA MET A 1 5.44 73.26 18.67
C MET A 1 4.15 72.48 18.95
N ARG A 2 3.86 72.12 20.22
CA ARG A 2 2.72 71.28 20.69
C ARG A 2 2.70 69.82 20.13
N GLN A 3 2.78 68.70 20.88
CA GLN A 3 2.39 68.34 22.26
C GLN A 3 0.85 68.30 22.40
N LEU A 4 0.16 67.14 22.48
CA LEU A 4 -0.29 66.36 23.67
C LEU A 4 -1.25 65.23 23.16
N VAL A 5 -1.59 64.09 23.82
CA VAL A 5 -1.01 63.29 24.93
C VAL A 5 -1.76 61.92 25.11
N ILE A 6 -1.04 60.85 25.52
CA ILE A 6 -1.41 59.63 26.33
C ILE A 6 -2.79 58.92 26.20
N LEU A 7 -2.77 57.57 26.02
CA LEU A 7 -3.28 56.50 26.93
C LEU A 7 -3.14 55.14 26.18
N SER A 8 -2.33 54.14 26.53
CA SER A 8 -2.02 53.42 27.79
C SER A 8 -3.10 52.43 28.28
N LEU A 9 -2.97 51.16 27.87
CA LEU A 9 -3.50 49.97 28.54
C LEU A 9 -2.54 48.81 28.18
N VAL A 10 -1.44 48.60 28.90
CA VAL A 10 -1.34 47.83 30.16
C VAL A 10 -1.94 46.44 30.05
N ALA A 11 -1.08 45.43 30.26
CA ALA A 11 -1.35 44.03 29.99
C ALA A 11 -2.20 43.35 31.06
N VAL A 12 -2.93 42.31 30.63
CA VAL A 12 -3.29 41.17 31.49
C VAL A 12 -2.80 39.91 30.79
N VAL A 13 -1.53 39.56 31.02
CA VAL A 13 -1.07 38.19 30.77
C VAL A 13 -1.58 37.36 31.96
N ALA A 14 -2.76 36.77 31.80
CA ALA A 14 -3.30 35.83 32.77
C ALA A 14 -2.47 34.54 32.70
N GLY A 15 -1.45 34.44 33.56
CA GLY A 15 -0.76 33.18 33.79
C GLY A 15 -1.71 32.21 34.50
N CYS A 16 -2.08 31.12 33.83
CA CYS A 16 -2.68 29.98 34.51
C CYS A 16 -1.61 29.36 35.41
N SER A 17 -1.71 29.57 36.72
CA SER A 17 -0.88 28.88 37.70
C SER A 17 -1.24 27.40 37.70
N SER A 18 -0.32 26.56 37.25
CA SER A 18 -0.35 25.13 37.57
C SER A 18 -0.30 24.97 39.09
N PRO A 19 -1.23 24.26 39.74
CA PRO A 19 -1.03 23.85 41.12
C PRO A 19 0.06 22.76 41.15
N ASP A 20 1.09 22.95 41.98
CA ASP A 20 2.07 21.89 42.25
C ASP A 20 1.37 20.72 42.97
N TYR A 21 1.11 19.65 42.22
CA TYR A 21 0.58 18.41 42.76
C TYR A 21 1.71 17.59 43.39
N ASN A 22 1.68 17.45 44.72
CA ASN A 22 2.65 16.65 45.45
C ASN A 22 1.93 15.69 46.41
N GLY A 23 1.55 14.52 45.89
CA GLY A 23 0.92 13.44 46.64
C GLY A 23 0.89 12.16 45.81
N GLN A 24 1.05 11.00 46.45
CA GLN A 24 0.96 9.71 45.77
C GLN A 24 -0.45 9.13 45.92
N GLY A 25 -1.27 9.30 44.89
CA GLY A 25 -2.62 8.75 44.82
C GLY A 25 -3.28 9.11 43.49
N GLU A 26 -3.33 8.16 42.56
CA GLU A 26 -3.73 8.37 41.17
C GLU A 26 -5.15 8.94 41.07
N TYR A 27 -5.27 10.17 40.55
CA TYR A 27 -6.56 10.80 40.27
C TYR A 27 -6.94 10.58 38.80
N PHE A 28 -7.89 9.66 38.57
CA PHE A 28 -8.46 9.40 37.24
C PHE A 28 -9.82 10.09 37.10
N GLU A 29 -9.86 11.18 36.34
CA GLU A 29 -11.11 11.81 35.92
C GLU A 29 -11.66 11.09 34.67
N LEU A 30 -12.57 10.12 34.88
CA LEU A 30 -13.18 9.36 33.79
C LEU A 30 -14.28 10.19 33.09
N GLN A 31 -13.91 10.91 32.04
CA GLN A 31 -14.88 11.55 31.16
C GLN A 31 -15.71 10.49 30.42
N ASN A 32 -17.01 10.45 30.73
CA ASN A 32 -18.06 9.62 30.12
C ASN A 32 -17.85 8.09 30.16
N VAL A 33 -18.05 7.50 31.35
CA VAL A 33 -18.43 6.08 31.45
C VAL A 33 -19.89 5.92 31.03
N ASN A 34 -20.18 5.07 30.04
CA ASN A 34 -21.53 4.60 29.77
C ASN A 34 -21.99 3.65 30.90
N VAL A 35 -22.51 4.22 31.99
CA VAL A 35 -23.11 3.46 33.08
C VAL A 35 -24.45 2.89 32.60
N ILE A 36 -24.43 1.63 32.16
CA ILE A 36 -25.66 0.87 31.95
C ILE A 36 -26.16 0.40 33.31
N GLU A 37 -27.06 1.17 33.91
CA GLU A 37 -27.80 0.74 35.09
C GLU A 37 -28.64 -0.50 34.74
N ARG A 38 -28.17 -1.70 35.15
CA ARG A 38 -29.03 -2.88 35.16
C ARG A 38 -29.91 -2.82 36.39
N ASP A 39 -31.13 -2.35 36.20
CA ASP A 39 -32.20 -2.55 37.17
C ASP A 39 -32.34 -4.05 37.51
N LEU A 40 -32.10 -4.38 38.77
CA LEU A 40 -32.19 -5.74 39.33
C LEU A 40 -33.55 -6.03 39.98
N SER A 41 -34.50 -5.08 39.96
CA SER A 41 -35.82 -5.25 40.59
C SER A 41 -36.74 -6.22 39.85
N LEU A 42 -36.43 -6.57 38.59
CA LEU A 42 -37.22 -7.47 37.75
C LEU A 42 -36.61 -8.88 37.67
N PHE A 43 -36.71 -9.62 38.77
CA PHE A 43 -36.52 -11.09 38.77
C PHE A 43 -37.60 -11.76 37.91
N LYS A 44 -37.33 -11.93 36.61
CA LYS A 44 -38.11 -12.85 35.77
C LYS A 44 -37.83 -14.29 36.23
N PRO A 45 -38.85 -15.10 36.52
CA PRO A 45 -38.63 -16.46 37.03
C PRO A 45 -37.90 -17.30 35.97
N THR A 46 -36.78 -17.90 36.38
CA THR A 46 -36.02 -18.86 35.56
C THR A 46 -36.91 -20.07 35.27
N GLN A 47 -37.29 -20.26 34.00
CA GLN A 47 -37.99 -21.47 33.58
C GLN A 47 -37.02 -22.65 33.62
N LEU A 48 -37.16 -23.51 34.63
CA LEU A 48 -36.45 -24.78 34.70
C LEU A 48 -37.04 -25.75 33.67
N LEU A 49 -36.40 -25.85 32.51
CA LEU A 49 -36.69 -26.88 31.52
C LEU A 49 -36.33 -28.26 32.08
N SER A 50 -37.35 -29.04 32.42
CA SER A 50 -37.21 -30.42 32.87
C SER A 50 -36.63 -31.30 31.75
N THR A 51 -35.50 -31.96 32.02
CA THR A 51 -34.82 -32.88 31.08
C THR A 51 -35.35 -34.32 31.17
N ALA A 52 -36.65 -34.50 31.45
CA ALA A 52 -37.31 -35.79 31.42
C ALA A 52 -37.93 -36.08 30.04
N SER A 53 -37.30 -36.97 29.28
CA SER A 53 -37.83 -37.63 28.07
C SER A 53 -38.08 -36.77 26.82
N VAL A 54 -37.02 -36.53 26.05
CA VAL A 54 -37.12 -36.50 24.57
C VAL A 54 -36.03 -37.40 23.96
N LYS A 55 -36.42 -38.60 23.53
CA LYS A 55 -35.61 -39.42 22.61
C LYS A 55 -35.76 -38.87 21.18
N SER A 56 -35.01 -37.83 20.83
CA SER A 56 -34.92 -37.35 19.45
C SER A 56 -33.49 -37.00 19.09
N SER A 57 -32.92 -37.82 18.19
CA SER A 57 -31.81 -37.55 17.27
C SER A 57 -31.02 -36.25 17.52
N ILE A 58 -29.92 -36.34 18.27
CA ILE A 58 -28.83 -35.37 18.11
C ILE A 58 -28.09 -35.76 16.83
N GLN A 59 -28.53 -35.20 15.71
CA GLN A 59 -27.62 -35.09 14.56
C GLN A 59 -26.43 -34.24 15.02
N ASN A 60 -25.21 -34.75 14.83
CA ASN A 60 -24.01 -33.96 15.04
C ASN A 60 -24.09 -32.73 14.15
N GLY A 61 -24.36 -31.57 14.76
CA GLY A 61 -24.26 -30.24 14.17
C GLY A 61 -22.80 -29.90 13.91
N GLN A 62 -22.16 -30.68 13.05
CA GLN A 62 -20.83 -30.44 12.53
C GLN A 62 -20.91 -29.11 11.78
N LYS A 63 -20.54 -28.02 12.48
CA LYS A 63 -20.38 -26.70 11.88
C LYS A 63 -19.49 -26.90 10.66
N SER A 64 -20.09 -26.75 9.47
CA SER A 64 -19.38 -26.85 8.21
C SER A 64 -18.20 -25.90 8.31
N LYS A 65 -16.97 -26.44 8.34
CA LYS A 65 -15.77 -25.63 8.19
C LYS A 65 -15.96 -24.91 6.86
N ALA A 66 -16.05 -23.58 6.90
CA ALA A 66 -16.16 -22.78 5.68
C ALA A 66 -15.10 -23.27 4.70
N PRO A 67 -15.44 -23.51 3.42
CA PRO A 67 -14.55 -24.20 2.50
C PRO A 67 -13.22 -23.44 2.44
N THR A 68 -12.14 -24.10 2.86
CA THR A 68 -10.80 -23.52 2.84
C THR A 68 -10.48 -23.14 1.40
N THR A 69 -10.24 -21.85 1.14
CA THR A 69 -9.84 -21.40 -0.20
C THR A 69 -8.54 -22.12 -0.60
N THR A 70 -8.56 -22.73 -1.77
CA THR A 70 -7.42 -23.47 -2.33
C THR A 70 -6.81 -22.72 -3.51
N PHE A 71 -5.49 -22.69 -3.53
CA PHE A 71 -4.68 -22.08 -4.57
C PHE A 71 -3.85 -23.17 -5.24
N ILE A 72 -4.19 -23.48 -6.48
CA ILE A 72 -3.60 -24.61 -7.22
C ILE A 72 -2.70 -24.06 -8.32
N VAL A 73 -1.49 -24.60 -8.44
CA VAL A 73 -0.67 -24.56 -9.67
C VAL A 73 -0.95 -25.85 -10.41
N ARG A 74 -1.54 -25.77 -11.61
CA ARG A 74 -1.95 -26.96 -12.37
C ARG A 74 -0.70 -27.64 -12.94
N HIS A 75 -0.79 -28.95 -13.19
CA HIS A 75 0.24 -29.68 -13.91
C HIS A 75 0.50 -29.02 -15.28
N GLY A 76 1.76 -28.65 -15.56
CA GLY A 76 2.15 -27.96 -16.79
C GLY A 76 1.75 -26.48 -16.89
N GLU A 77 1.18 -25.87 -15.84
CA GLU A 77 0.95 -24.42 -15.78
C GLU A 77 2.19 -23.72 -15.19
N ARG A 78 2.59 -22.59 -15.78
CA ARG A 78 3.73 -21.81 -15.27
C ARG A 78 3.40 -21.17 -13.93
N TYR A 79 4.37 -21.06 -13.02
CA TYR A 79 4.15 -20.43 -11.72
C TYR A 79 3.65 -18.98 -11.86
N GLN A 80 4.19 -18.23 -12.83
CA GLN A 80 3.71 -16.91 -13.24
C GLN A 80 2.22 -16.91 -13.62
N SER A 81 1.79 -17.85 -14.47
CA SER A 81 0.40 -17.94 -14.93
C SER A 81 -0.56 -18.30 -13.79
N ALA A 82 -0.15 -19.22 -12.90
CA ALA A 82 -0.93 -19.57 -11.73
C ALA A 82 -1.09 -18.37 -10.78
N LEU A 83 -0.02 -17.63 -10.49
CA LEU A 83 -0.04 -16.47 -9.60
C LEU A 83 -0.89 -15.31 -10.18
N ILE A 84 -0.76 -15.01 -11.48
CA ILE A 84 -1.64 -14.04 -12.17
C ILE A 84 -3.10 -14.49 -12.04
N ARG A 85 -3.41 -15.76 -12.30
CA ARG A 85 -4.77 -16.29 -12.17
C ARG A 85 -5.30 -16.18 -10.74
N TRP A 86 -4.47 -16.38 -9.72
CA TRP A 86 -4.88 -16.20 -8.32
C TRP A 86 -5.20 -14.73 -7.99
N LEU A 87 -4.42 -13.78 -8.53
CA LEU A 87 -4.64 -12.34 -8.35
C LEU A 87 -5.87 -11.84 -9.11
N ASN A 88 -6.08 -12.33 -10.34
CA ASN A 88 -7.29 -12.08 -11.13
C ASN A 88 -8.53 -12.58 -10.39
N ASN A 89 -8.47 -13.78 -9.81
CA ASN A 89 -9.55 -14.33 -8.98
C ASN A 89 -9.79 -13.53 -7.67
N ALA A 90 -8.77 -12.82 -7.18
CA ALA A 90 -8.88 -11.91 -6.04
C ALA A 90 -9.36 -10.49 -6.45
N GLY A 91 -9.61 -10.24 -7.74
CA GLY A 91 -10.15 -8.98 -8.26
C GLY A 91 -9.14 -7.97 -8.79
N TYR A 92 -7.86 -8.35 -8.93
CA TYR A 92 -6.81 -7.51 -9.53
C TYR A 92 -6.67 -7.86 -11.00
N GLN A 93 -7.03 -6.94 -11.90
CA GLN A 93 -7.11 -7.20 -13.34
C GLN A 93 -5.78 -7.01 -14.07
N ASN A 94 -4.91 -6.19 -13.51
CA ASN A 94 -3.56 -5.93 -14.03
C ASN A 94 -2.52 -6.39 -13.02
N VAL A 95 -1.40 -6.91 -13.51
CA VAL A 95 -0.29 -7.41 -12.69
C VAL A 95 1.01 -6.80 -13.19
N ALA A 96 1.61 -5.93 -12.40
CA ALA A 96 2.94 -5.39 -12.63
C ALA A 96 4.00 -6.33 -12.02
N TRP A 97 5.16 -6.43 -12.65
CA TRP A 97 6.27 -7.29 -12.23
C TRP A 97 7.53 -6.46 -12.04
N SER A 98 8.34 -6.83 -11.05
CA SER A 98 9.65 -6.22 -10.79
C SER A 98 10.52 -7.27 -10.10
N MET A 99 11.24 -8.05 -10.90
CA MET A 99 12.03 -9.20 -10.46
C MET A 99 13.31 -9.33 -11.27
N GLY A 100 14.38 -9.84 -10.66
CA GLY A 100 15.60 -10.17 -11.37
C GLY A 100 15.39 -11.29 -12.41
N GLU A 101 16.06 -11.21 -13.55
CA GLU A 101 15.86 -12.10 -14.71
C GLU A 101 15.88 -13.60 -14.36
N THR A 102 16.83 -14.04 -13.52
CA THR A 102 16.95 -15.43 -13.07
C THR A 102 15.71 -15.93 -12.32
N ARG A 103 15.10 -15.06 -11.50
CA ARG A 103 13.90 -15.37 -10.71
C ARG A 103 12.64 -15.30 -11.58
N LEU A 104 12.58 -14.37 -12.52
CA LEU A 104 11.53 -14.32 -13.55
C LEU A 104 11.55 -15.59 -14.43
N ALA A 105 12.73 -16.03 -14.87
CA ALA A 105 12.90 -17.29 -15.59
C ALA A 105 12.46 -18.51 -14.76
N ALA A 106 12.72 -18.53 -13.45
CA ALA A 106 12.21 -19.56 -12.56
C ALA A 106 10.67 -19.52 -12.45
N MET A 107 10.05 -18.33 -12.40
CA MET A 107 8.58 -18.17 -12.44
C MET A 107 7.95 -18.64 -13.77
N ASP A 108 8.71 -18.64 -14.87
CA ASP A 108 8.27 -19.13 -16.19
C ASP A 108 8.34 -20.66 -16.32
N THR A 109 9.00 -21.36 -15.37
CA THR A 109 9.02 -22.83 -15.34
C THR A 109 7.69 -23.42 -14.87
N THR A 110 7.51 -24.72 -15.08
CA THR A 110 6.30 -25.49 -14.73
C THR A 110 6.62 -26.57 -13.68
N PRO A 111 5.70 -26.88 -12.75
CA PRO A 111 5.90 -27.96 -11.80
C PRO A 111 5.65 -29.32 -12.46
N GLN A 112 6.40 -30.34 -12.02
CA GLN A 112 6.24 -31.74 -12.47
C GLN A 112 4.91 -32.36 -12.01
N ASN A 113 4.32 -31.86 -10.91
CA ASN A 113 3.05 -32.30 -10.36
C ASN A 113 2.18 -31.08 -10.04
N ALA A 114 0.86 -31.25 -9.96
CA ALA A 114 -0.01 -30.16 -9.53
C ALA A 114 0.25 -29.83 -8.04
N LEU A 115 0.56 -28.56 -7.74
CA LEU A 115 0.78 -28.07 -6.38
C LEU A 115 -0.53 -27.47 -5.85
N THR A 116 -0.86 -27.72 -4.57
CA THR A 116 -2.09 -27.22 -3.94
C THR A 116 -1.77 -26.63 -2.57
N TYR A 117 -1.98 -25.32 -2.45
CA TYR A 117 -1.82 -24.54 -1.24
C TYR A 117 -3.21 -24.21 -0.65
N SER A 118 -3.32 -24.12 0.68
CA SER A 118 -4.61 -23.97 1.37
C SER A 118 -4.58 -22.80 2.37
N GLY A 119 -5.58 -21.92 2.30
CA GLY A 119 -5.72 -20.79 3.23
C GLY A 119 -5.94 -19.47 2.50
N SER A 120 -5.20 -18.44 2.88
CA SER A 120 -5.22 -17.12 2.25
C SER A 120 -4.26 -17.02 1.07
N LEU A 121 -4.49 -16.06 0.16
CA LEU A 121 -3.55 -15.76 -0.93
C LEU A 121 -2.14 -15.47 -0.43
N LYS A 122 -2.00 -14.76 0.70
CA LYS A 122 -0.70 -14.46 1.32
C LYS A 122 0.04 -15.75 1.75
N GLN A 123 -0.68 -16.75 2.26
CA GLN A 123 -0.10 -18.05 2.61
C GLN A 123 0.32 -18.82 1.36
N ALA A 124 -0.55 -18.91 0.34
CA ALA A 124 -0.22 -19.57 -0.92
C ALA A 124 1.00 -18.95 -1.64
N VAL A 125 1.15 -17.62 -1.60
CA VAL A 125 2.34 -16.91 -2.11
C VAL A 125 3.58 -17.22 -1.27
N SER A 126 3.45 -17.27 0.06
CA SER A 126 4.56 -17.63 0.95
C SER A 126 5.02 -19.08 0.77
N GLU A 127 4.09 -20.01 0.52
CA GLU A 127 4.38 -21.42 0.25
C GLU A 127 5.03 -21.58 -1.14
N LEU A 128 4.53 -20.89 -2.18
CA LEU A 128 5.17 -20.84 -3.51
C LEU A 128 6.58 -20.21 -3.47
N SER A 129 6.77 -19.15 -2.69
CA SER A 129 8.08 -18.52 -2.46
C SER A 129 9.07 -19.49 -1.80
N SER A 130 8.58 -20.35 -0.90
CA SER A 130 9.39 -21.38 -0.24
C SER A 130 9.76 -22.52 -1.20
N GLU A 131 8.82 -22.96 -2.05
CA GLU A 131 9.04 -23.98 -3.09
C GLU A 131 10.11 -23.53 -4.11
N LEU A 132 10.08 -22.25 -4.52
CA LEU A 132 10.99 -21.71 -5.52
C LEU A 132 12.33 -21.20 -4.95
N GLY A 133 12.47 -21.12 -3.62
CA GLY A 133 13.71 -20.77 -2.94
C GLY A 133 14.11 -19.29 -3.02
N PHE A 134 13.17 -18.38 -3.33
CA PHE A 134 13.41 -16.93 -3.34
C PHE A 134 12.18 -16.15 -2.86
N PRO A 135 12.34 -14.94 -2.28
CA PRO A 135 11.22 -14.13 -1.81
C PRO A 135 10.27 -13.74 -2.95
N ILE A 136 8.98 -13.99 -2.75
CA ILE A 136 7.90 -13.46 -3.60
C ILE A 136 7.01 -12.59 -2.73
N HIS A 137 7.01 -11.29 -3.03
CA HIS A 137 6.18 -10.30 -2.37
C HIS A 137 5.06 -9.86 -3.30
N VAL A 138 3.91 -9.53 -2.71
CA VAL A 138 2.75 -8.99 -3.41
C VAL A 138 2.32 -7.71 -2.74
N THR A 139 2.23 -6.64 -3.52
CA THR A 139 1.59 -5.37 -3.15
C THR A 139 0.34 -5.15 -4.01
N THR A 140 -0.59 -4.31 -3.57
CA THR A 140 -1.89 -4.14 -4.21
C THR A 140 -2.36 -2.69 -4.19
N ASP A 141 -2.81 -2.20 -5.35
CA ASP A 141 -3.58 -0.97 -5.48
C ASP A 141 -5.07 -1.36 -5.62
N GLU A 142 -5.80 -1.26 -4.51
CA GLU A 142 -7.23 -1.59 -4.46
C GLU A 142 -8.10 -0.62 -5.28
N LYS A 143 -7.62 0.61 -5.55
CA LYS A 143 -8.37 1.64 -6.29
C LYS A 143 -8.29 1.39 -7.79
N ASN A 144 -7.09 1.10 -8.29
CA ASN A 144 -6.86 0.82 -9.72
C ASN A 144 -7.01 -0.67 -10.07
N LYS A 145 -7.27 -1.54 -9.08
CA LYS A 145 -7.40 -3.01 -9.23
C LYS A 145 -6.15 -3.63 -9.86
N VAL A 146 -4.98 -3.25 -9.34
CA VAL A 146 -3.68 -3.72 -9.80
C VAL A 146 -2.94 -4.43 -8.67
N ALA A 147 -2.27 -5.53 -8.99
CA ALA A 147 -1.30 -6.17 -8.11
C ALA A 147 0.11 -5.92 -8.64
N GLY A 148 1.09 -5.85 -7.74
CA GLY A 148 2.51 -5.80 -8.04
C GLY A 148 3.21 -7.00 -7.41
N ILE A 149 4.00 -7.73 -8.19
CA ILE A 149 4.75 -8.91 -7.72
C ILE A 149 6.25 -8.61 -7.83
N TYR A 150 6.98 -8.76 -6.72
CA TYR A 150 8.38 -8.35 -6.62
C TYR A 150 9.21 -9.26 -5.69
N ASP A 151 10.54 -9.11 -5.75
CA ASP A 151 11.53 -9.99 -5.11
C ASP A 151 12.64 -9.23 -4.32
N PHE A 152 12.48 -7.91 -4.18
CA PHE A 152 13.36 -7.02 -3.40
C PHE A 152 12.79 -6.73 -2.01
N ASP A 153 13.66 -6.40 -1.07
CA ASP A 153 13.28 -6.08 0.31
C ASP A 153 12.56 -4.74 0.44
N GLY A 154 11.66 -4.66 1.41
CA GLY A 154 10.98 -3.42 1.80
C GLY A 154 9.63 -3.19 1.10
N GLY A 155 9.21 -1.92 1.05
CA GLY A 155 7.95 -1.52 0.43
C GLY A 155 8.10 -1.33 -1.06
N ALA A 156 7.14 -1.80 -1.85
CA ALA A 156 7.03 -1.49 -3.28
C ALA A 156 5.99 -0.39 -3.56
N ARG A 157 6.11 0.25 -4.72
CA ARG A 157 5.16 1.25 -5.26
C ARG A 157 4.69 0.82 -6.65
N ILE A 158 3.37 0.81 -6.85
CA ILE A 158 2.76 0.72 -8.19
C ILE A 158 2.55 2.14 -8.70
N THR A 159 3.07 2.46 -9.89
CA THR A 159 2.88 3.76 -10.56
C THR A 159 2.17 3.55 -11.89
N HIS A 160 1.07 4.27 -12.13
CA HIS A 160 0.37 4.21 -13.42
C HIS A 160 1.06 5.12 -14.44
N VAL A 161 1.78 4.52 -15.38
CA VAL A 161 2.52 5.23 -16.44
C VAL A 161 1.57 5.47 -17.61
N LYS A 162 1.14 6.71 -17.77
CA LYS A 162 0.28 7.17 -18.86
C LYS A 162 0.46 8.66 -19.16
N GLY A 163 0.40 9.02 -20.43
CA GLY A 163 0.52 10.40 -20.92
C GLY A 163 0.51 10.41 -22.46
N LYS A 164 0.57 11.60 -23.06
CA LYS A 164 0.68 11.79 -24.52
C LYS A 164 2.12 11.97 -24.98
N SER A 165 2.99 12.42 -24.09
CA SER A 165 4.41 12.64 -24.36
C SER A 165 5.26 12.23 -23.16
N ILE A 166 6.53 11.93 -23.43
CA ILE A 166 7.46 11.47 -22.40
C ILE A 166 7.68 12.53 -21.31
N LYS A 167 7.63 13.82 -21.66
CA LYS A 167 7.66 14.93 -20.69
C LYS A 167 6.49 14.90 -19.72
N GLU A 168 5.27 14.67 -20.20
CA GLU A 168 4.07 14.55 -19.36
C GLU A 168 4.16 13.34 -18.42
N VAL A 169 4.66 12.21 -18.94
CA VAL A 169 4.84 10.97 -18.17
C VAL A 169 5.88 11.16 -17.08
N THR A 170 7.04 11.73 -17.43
CA THR A 170 8.13 12.01 -16.50
C THR A 170 7.69 12.97 -15.40
N GLU A 171 7.00 14.07 -15.75
CA GLU A 171 6.42 15.00 -14.78
C GLU A 171 5.51 14.29 -13.75
N ARG A 172 4.67 13.36 -14.21
CA ARG A 172 3.76 12.59 -13.36
C ARG A 172 4.52 11.65 -12.42
N ILE A 173 5.55 10.98 -12.92
CA ILE A 173 6.42 10.11 -12.11
C ILE A 173 7.12 10.94 -11.04
N VAL A 174 7.85 11.99 -11.42
CA VAL A 174 8.57 12.87 -10.49
C VAL A 174 7.67 13.37 -9.36
N LYS A 175 6.45 13.81 -9.69
CA LYS A 175 5.44 14.23 -8.70
C LYS A 175 4.90 13.06 -7.85
N ALA A 176 4.75 11.86 -8.40
CA ALA A 176 4.29 10.67 -7.67
C ALA A 176 5.31 10.19 -6.61
N TYR A 177 6.60 10.41 -6.84
CA TYR A 177 7.67 10.17 -5.85
C TYR A 177 7.91 11.36 -4.90
N GLY A 178 7.13 12.45 -5.03
CA GLY A 178 7.25 13.63 -4.17
C GLY A 178 8.45 14.53 -4.50
N LEU A 179 9.12 14.31 -5.63
CA LEU A 179 10.22 15.14 -6.09
C LEU A 179 9.74 16.40 -6.84
N ARG A 180 10.64 17.37 -6.96
CA ARG A 180 10.35 18.66 -7.57
C ARG A 180 10.46 18.60 -9.09
N TRP A 181 9.38 19.05 -9.74
CA TRP A 181 9.32 19.31 -11.18
C TRP A 181 9.01 20.79 -11.44
N ASP A 182 9.86 21.46 -12.21
CA ASP A 182 9.65 22.83 -12.69
C ASP A 182 9.21 22.80 -14.15
N ALA A 183 7.91 23.03 -14.38
CA ALA A 183 7.30 23.03 -15.71
C ALA A 183 7.45 24.36 -16.49
N SER A 184 8.20 25.34 -15.95
CA SER A 184 8.40 26.63 -16.63
C SER A 184 9.29 26.51 -17.87
N SER A 185 9.38 27.58 -18.65
CA SER A 185 10.36 27.73 -19.73
C SER A 185 11.68 28.36 -19.27
N GLY A 186 11.82 28.67 -17.98
CA GLY A 186 12.96 29.41 -17.41
C GLY A 186 14.26 28.62 -17.35
N LEU A 187 15.26 29.20 -16.68
CA LEU A 187 16.55 28.54 -16.41
C LEU A 187 16.43 27.40 -15.38
N SER A 188 15.42 27.44 -14.51
CA SER A 188 15.16 26.41 -13.49
C SER A 188 14.30 25.25 -14.00
N ARG A 189 13.98 25.18 -15.30
CA ARG A 189 13.06 24.16 -15.84
C ARG A 189 13.61 22.73 -15.68
N SER A 190 12.72 21.78 -15.39
CA SER A 190 13.05 20.36 -15.32
C SER A 190 13.21 19.70 -16.69
N TRP A 191 12.67 20.27 -17.76
CA TRP A 191 12.83 19.75 -19.12
C TRP A 191 13.82 20.61 -19.92
N ILE A 192 15.06 20.15 -20.04
CA ILE A 192 16.12 20.83 -20.79
C ILE A 192 16.22 20.30 -22.23
N ALA A 193 15.91 19.01 -22.44
CA ALA A 193 15.86 18.38 -23.76
C ALA A 193 15.05 19.22 -24.78
N PRO A 194 15.57 19.46 -26.00
CA PRO A 194 14.90 20.28 -27.01
C PRO A 194 13.64 19.63 -27.57
N ASN A 195 13.61 18.29 -27.63
CA ASN A 195 12.48 17.52 -28.13
C ASN A 195 11.56 17.05 -26.99
N ASP A 196 10.28 16.81 -27.30
CA ASP A 196 9.36 16.06 -26.45
C ASP A 196 8.76 14.93 -27.29
N TYR A 197 9.09 13.69 -26.92
CA TYR A 197 8.78 12.49 -27.70
C TYR A 197 7.35 12.01 -27.40
N GLN A 198 6.67 11.50 -28.43
CA GLN A 198 5.33 10.94 -28.27
C GLN A 198 5.38 9.69 -27.38
N PHE A 199 4.46 9.61 -26.42
CA PHE A 199 4.26 8.43 -25.58
C PHE A 199 2.95 7.75 -25.96
N GLY A 200 3.00 6.44 -26.21
CA GLY A 200 1.86 5.66 -26.71
C GLY A 200 1.41 4.50 -25.83
N ALA A 201 2.10 4.24 -24.73
CA ALA A 201 1.82 3.12 -23.85
C ALA A 201 0.91 3.53 -22.67
N ASP A 202 0.20 2.56 -22.10
CA ASP A 202 -0.48 2.67 -20.81
C ASP A 202 -0.15 1.38 -20.04
N TYR A 203 0.61 1.52 -18.94
CA TYR A 203 1.08 0.38 -18.16
C TYR A 203 1.31 0.73 -16.69
N TYR A 204 1.45 -0.30 -15.86
CA TYR A 204 1.76 -0.17 -14.44
C TYR A 204 3.21 -0.56 -14.18
N LEU A 205 3.97 0.40 -13.67
CA LEU A 205 5.37 0.25 -13.27
C LEU A 205 5.44 -0.15 -11.79
N LEU A 206 6.33 -1.07 -11.45
CA LEU A 206 6.56 -1.54 -10.09
C LEU A 206 8.04 -1.39 -9.72
N THR A 207 8.31 -0.72 -8.61
CA THR A 207 9.65 -0.41 -8.09
C THR A 207 9.66 -0.43 -6.57
N ALA A 208 10.84 -0.35 -5.96
CA ALA A 208 10.96 -0.04 -4.55
C ALA A 208 10.38 1.35 -4.25
N ARG A 209 9.80 1.53 -3.06
CA ARG A 209 8.88 2.63 -2.74
C ARG A 209 9.42 4.03 -3.05
N ASP A 210 10.71 4.23 -2.85
CA ASP A 210 11.38 5.53 -2.95
C ASP A 210 12.49 5.52 -4.02
N ASP A 211 12.55 4.44 -4.82
CA ASP A 211 13.47 4.26 -5.93
C ASP A 211 12.88 4.89 -7.21
N ILE A 212 13.09 6.19 -7.33
CA ILE A 212 12.75 6.95 -8.53
C ILE A 212 13.76 6.72 -9.66
N ASP A 213 15.03 6.42 -9.35
CA ASP A 213 16.08 6.26 -10.36
C ASP A 213 15.75 5.08 -11.27
N THR A 214 15.46 3.90 -10.73
CA THR A 214 14.94 2.75 -11.50
C THR A 214 13.67 3.10 -12.26
N ALA A 215 12.77 3.90 -11.67
CA ALA A 215 11.51 4.28 -12.30
C ALA A 215 11.70 5.18 -13.53
N LEU A 216 12.69 6.09 -13.48
CA LEU A 216 13.05 6.96 -14.59
C LEU A 216 13.87 6.21 -15.63
N THR A 217 14.82 5.36 -15.22
CA THR A 217 15.56 4.49 -16.15
C THR A 217 14.62 3.66 -17.03
N ILE A 218 13.66 2.93 -16.44
CA ILE A 218 12.71 2.09 -17.21
C ILE A 218 11.82 2.92 -18.14
N VAL A 219 11.43 4.12 -17.73
CA VAL A 219 10.50 4.95 -18.52
C VAL A 219 11.20 5.71 -19.64
N LEU A 220 12.47 6.05 -19.45
CA LEU A 220 13.29 6.78 -20.42
C LEU A 220 14.12 5.85 -21.34
N GLU A 221 14.21 4.54 -21.06
CA GLU A 221 15.08 3.56 -21.75
C GLU A 221 15.08 3.65 -23.29
N ASP A 222 13.89 3.76 -23.91
CA ASP A 222 13.72 3.84 -25.36
C ASP A 222 13.84 5.27 -25.96
N TYR A 223 14.18 6.26 -25.14
CA TYR A 223 14.26 7.67 -25.52
C TYR A 223 15.70 8.20 -25.35
N PRO A 224 16.18 9.10 -26.24
CA PRO A 224 17.55 9.62 -26.18
C PRO A 224 17.68 10.74 -25.13
N VAL A 225 17.14 10.52 -23.93
CA VAL A 225 17.14 11.45 -22.81
C VAL A 225 17.37 10.70 -21.50
N TYR A 226 18.10 11.33 -20.59
CA TYR A 226 18.33 10.80 -19.25
C TYR A 226 17.92 11.80 -18.17
N SER A 227 17.69 11.27 -16.97
CA SER A 227 17.41 12.04 -15.77
C SER A 227 18.65 12.26 -14.92
N SER A 228 18.72 13.43 -14.28
CA SER A 228 19.59 13.71 -13.14
C SER A 228 18.76 14.34 -12.02
N ILE A 229 19.16 14.11 -10.76
CA ILE A 229 18.46 14.61 -9.58
C ILE A 229 19.39 15.54 -8.80
N VAL A 230 18.97 16.78 -8.60
CA VAL A 230 19.69 17.75 -7.77
C VAL A 230 19.38 17.45 -6.31
N GLU A 231 20.21 16.60 -5.68
CA GLU A 231 20.02 16.06 -4.32
C GLU A 231 19.57 17.12 -3.29
N SER A 232 20.20 18.31 -3.30
CA SER A 232 19.93 19.39 -2.35
C SER A 232 18.55 20.05 -2.48
N THR A 233 17.84 19.84 -3.58
CA THR A 233 16.51 20.42 -3.84
C THR A 233 15.45 19.38 -4.22
N GLY A 234 15.84 18.13 -4.42
CA GLY A 234 14.99 17.07 -4.97
C GLY A 234 14.48 17.38 -6.38
N GLN A 235 15.11 18.30 -7.12
CA GLN A 235 14.68 18.66 -8.46
C GLN A 235 15.20 17.66 -9.49
N VAL A 236 14.29 17.10 -10.27
CA VAL A 236 14.64 16.24 -11.41
C VAL A 236 14.84 17.10 -12.65
N ILE A 237 15.89 16.80 -13.42
CA ILE A 237 16.28 17.47 -14.66
C ILE A 237 16.43 16.42 -15.76
N ILE A 238 15.80 16.65 -16.91
CA ILE A 238 15.85 15.77 -18.09
C ILE A 238 16.58 16.47 -19.24
N GLN A 239 17.55 15.79 -19.83
CA GLN A 239 18.40 16.30 -20.91
C GLN A 239 18.74 15.18 -21.91
N GLU A 240 19.08 15.54 -23.15
CA GLU A 240 19.43 14.55 -24.20
C GLU A 240 20.80 13.90 -23.93
N ASP A 241 20.93 12.64 -24.35
CA ASP A 241 22.22 11.94 -24.43
C ASP A 241 23.16 12.62 -25.44
N LEU A 242 24.47 12.50 -25.22
CA LEU A 242 25.55 13.12 -26.03
C LEU A 242 26.12 12.17 -27.08
#